data_AF-A0A1V6FJ45-F1
#
_entry.id   AF-A0A1V6FJ45-F1
#
_cell.length_a   1.000
_cell.length_b   1.000
_cell.length_c   1.000
_cell.angle_alpha   90.00
_cell.angle_beta   90.00
_cell.angle_gamma   90.00
#
_symmetry.space_group_name_H-M   'P 1'
#
loop_
_entity.id
_entity.type
_entity.pdbx_description
1 polymer ?
#
loop_
_entity_poly.entity_id
_entity_poly.type
_entity_poly.pdbx_seq_one_letter_code
_entity_poly.pdbx_strand_id
1 'polypeptide(L)' 'MEKNIPESKMRAVRYYLENKEFLEEMCKIGDPYIKAMAMTIIISAKRILNQN' A
#
# COMPACT_ATOMS: atom_id res chain seq x y z
N MET A 1 22.85 0.41 -3.38
CA MET A 1 22.74 -0.56 -2.26
C MET A 1 21.38 -1.21 -2.39
N GLU A 2 21.32 -2.52 -2.68
CA GLU A 2 20.06 -3.26 -2.57
C GLU A 2 19.62 -3.21 -1.10
N LYS A 3 18.44 -2.64 -0.86
CA LYS A 3 17.86 -2.62 0.47
C LYS A 3 17.34 -4.01 0.76
N ASN A 4 17.80 -4.58 1.86
CA ASN A 4 17.32 -5.87 2.33
C ASN A 4 15.94 -5.66 2.98
N ILE A 5 14.91 -5.43 2.15
CA ILE A 5 13.55 -5.25 2.63
C ILE A 5 12.94 -6.64 2.84
N PRO A 6 12.42 -6.96 4.05
CA PRO A 6 11.80 -8.25 4.31
C PRO A 6 10.68 -8.58 3.32
N GLU A 7 10.62 -9.83 2.86
CA GLU A 7 9.60 -10.28 1.89
C GLU A 7 8.17 -10.06 2.40
N SER A 8 7.96 -10.15 3.71
CA SER A 8 6.68 -9.82 4.35
C SER A 8 6.23 -8.38 4.10
N LYS A 9 7.17 -7.43 4.03
CA LYS A 9 6.92 -6.02 3.69
C LYS A 9 6.77 -5.83 2.18
N MET A 10 7.45 -6.64 1.36
CA MET A 10 7.29 -6.61 -0.10
C MET A 10 5.91 -7.07 -0.55
N ARG A 11 5.26 -7.98 0.17
CA ARG A 11 3.88 -8.39 -0.15
C ARG A 11 2.92 -7.20 -0.20
N ALA A 12 2.99 -6.29 0.78
CA ALA A 12 2.14 -5.10 0.81
C ALA A 12 2.46 -4.13 -0.34
N VAL A 13 3.74 -3.99 -0.70
CA VAL A 13 4.17 -3.16 -1.84
C VAL A 13 3.66 -3.74 -3.15
N ARG A 14 3.84 -5.05 -3.39
CA ARG A 14 3.35 -5.72 -4.62
C ARG A 14 1.84 -5.59 -4.74
N TYR A 15 1.11 -5.89 -3.66
CA TYR A 15 -0.34 -5.73 -3.64
C TYR A 15 -0.78 -4.30 -3.97
N TYR A 16 -0.11 -3.28 -3.42
CA TYR A 16 -0.37 -1.88 -3.77
C TYR A 16 -0.09 -1.57 -5.24
N LEU A 17 1.02 -2.04 -5.80
CA LEU A 17 1.38 -1.77 -7.20
C LEU A 17 0.41 -2.43 -8.18
N GLU A 18 -0.02 -3.66 -7.89
CA GLU A 18 -0.97 -4.41 -8.73
C GLU A 18 -2.41 -3.86 -8.64
N ASN A 19 -2.80 -3.28 -7.49
CA ASN A 19 -4.18 -2.89 -7.20
C ASN A 19 -4.33 -1.38 -6.94
N LYS A 20 -3.42 -0.56 -7.47
CA LYS A 20 -3.34 0.86 -7.13
C LYS A 20 -4.67 1.60 -7.38
N GLU A 21 -5.25 1.44 -8.57
CA GLU A 21 -6.48 2.13 -8.95
C GLU A 21 -7.66 1.72 -8.06
N PHE A 22 -7.79 0.42 -7.80
CA PHE A 22 -8.80 -0.12 -6.89
C PHE A 22 -8.65 0.45 -5.47
N LEU A 23 -7.44 0.49 -4.92
CA LEU A 23 -7.20 1.05 -3.59
C LEU A 23 -7.51 2.56 -3.53
N GLU A 24 -7.16 3.31 -4.58
CA GLU A 24 -7.48 4.73 -4.69
C GLU A 24 -8.99 4.97 -4.81
N GLU A 25 -9.71 4.08 -5.50
CA GLU A 25 -11.17 4.11 -5.58
C GLU A 25 -11.80 3.80 -4.21
N MET A 26 -11.34 2.76 -3.52
CA MET A 26 -11.80 2.40 -2.17
C MET A 26 -11.61 3.55 -1.17
N CYS A 27 -10.54 4.33 -1.29
CA CYS A 27 -10.33 5.54 -0.48
C CYS A 27 -11.41 6.61 -0.72
N LYS A 28 -12.03 6.65 -1.89
CA LYS A 28 -13.07 7.63 -2.25
C LYS A 28 -14.46 7.14 -1.87
N ILE A 29 -14.81 5.92 -2.29
CA ILE A 29 -16.19 5.42 -2.24
C ILE A 29 -16.48 4.46 -1.07
N GLY A 30 -15.45 3.90 -0.43
CA GLY A 30 -15.62 2.93 0.65
C GLY A 30 -16.29 3.51 1.89
N ASP A 31 -16.85 2.62 2.72
CA ASP A 31 -17.23 2.96 4.09
C ASP A 31 -15.99 3.36 4.92
N PRO A 32 -16.15 3.93 6.13
CA PRO A 32 -15.02 4.36 6.95
C PRO A 32 -13.97 3.27 7.22
N TYR A 33 -14.39 2.01 7.37
CA TYR A 33 -13.51 0.89 7.62
C TYR A 33 -12.72 0.51 6.36
N ILE A 34 -13.41 0.38 5.22
CA ILE A 34 -12.79 0.11 3.91
C ILE A 34 -11.79 1.21 3.55
N LYS A 35 -12.16 2.48 3.77
CA LYS A 35 -11.26 3.63 3.58
C LYS A 35 -10.00 3.52 4.43
N ALA A 36 -10.15 3.25 5.73
CA ALA A 36 -9.01 3.12 6.64
C ALA A 36 -8.07 1.98 6.21
N MET A 37 -8.61 0.84 5.77
CA MET A 37 -7.80 -0.27 5.24
C MET A 37 -7.04 0.12 3.97
N ALA A 38 -7.72 0.69 2.98
CA ALA A 38 -7.11 1.08 1.71
C ALA A 38 -6.00 2.12 1.92
N MET A 39 -6.26 3.13 2.76
CA MET A 39 -5.26 4.13 3.14
C MET A 39 -4.06 3.50 3.84
N THR A 40 -4.27 2.54 4.75
CA THR A 40 -3.19 1.87 5.48
C THR A 40 -2.26 1.11 4.53
N ILE A 41 -2.82 0.40 3.55
CA ILE A 41 -2.05 -0.33 2.53
C ILE A 41 -1.22 0.65 1.69
N ILE A 42 -1.86 1.72 1.19
CA ILE A 42 -1.18 2.74 0.37
C ILE A 42 -0.04 3.41 1.14
N ILE A 43 -0.30 3.85 2.38
CA ILE A 43 0.70 4.55 3.22
C ILE A 43 1.87 3.62 3.53
N SER A 44 1.58 2.36 3.87
CA SER A 44 2.62 1.37 4.18
C SER A 44 3.51 1.10 2.97
N ALA A 45 2.90 0.89 1.80
CA ALA A 45 3.63 0.65 0.56
C ALA A 45 4.48 1.87 0.17
N LYS A 46 3.91 3.08 0.22
CA LYS A 46 4.64 4.33 -0.07
C LYS A 46 5.78 4.56 0.91
N ARG A 47 5.62 4.28 2.21
CA ARG A 47 6.69 4.41 3.19
C ARG A 47 7.88 3.50 2.86
N ILE A 48 7.60 2.28 2.41
CA ILE A 48 8.64 1.32 2.05
C ILE A 48 9.36 1.74 0.75
N LEU A 49 8.61 2.21 -0.25
CA LEU A 49 9.17 2.69 -1.52
C LEU A 49 9.96 4.00 -1.35
N ASN A 50 9.49 4.91 -0.50
CA ASN A 50 10.08 6.22 -0.25
C ASN A 50 11.16 6.21 0.83
N GLN A 51 11.46 5.07 1.45
CA GLN A 51 12.56 4.91 2.41
C GLN A 51 13.95 5.05 1.74
N ASN A 52 14.05 5.80 0.62
CA ASN A 52 15.27 6.18 -0.11
C ASN A 52 16.35 6.74 0.81
#